data_AF-A0AAP9AAV4-F1
#
_entry.id   AF-A0AAP9AAV4-F1
#
_cell.length_a   1.000
_cell.length_b   1.000
_cell.length_c   1.000
_cell.angle_alpha   90.00
_cell.angle_beta   90.00
_cell.angle_gamma   90.00
#
_symmetry.space_group_name_H-M   'P 1'
#
loop_
_entity.id
_entity.type
_entity.pdbx_description
1 polymer ?
#
loop_
_entity_poly.entity_id
_entity_poly.type
_entity_poly.pdbx_seq_one_letter_code
_entity_poly.pdbx_strand_id
1 'polypeptide(L)'
;MEFSIRTQPTAPLPPASIEVTGNVPPKTDSLPLAAAQKKSSDITFLENHSNPMLAKELLHHFRDLEGPDGKARNSFRLTDLKKMAAGKLHDGRDAKQEQIELAKEVISRPDLMTSLFPQTPGVHYGEATWNNVAIIAEDFKSLSDGSLLGQVRVYFREFAEGANDEYVNFNELREAAREIRSTRDFSYNATAVAKELLNRPYLLRQLDIIPGAFLHTTKPDDRFSLSNITYARMAASYSPRRPA
;
A
#
# COMPACT_ATOMS: atom_id res chain seq x y z
N MET A 1 -48.94 22.46 70.47
CA MET A 1 -49.47 22.25 69.12
C MET A 1 -48.59 21.19 68.49
N GLU A 2 -48.63 19.99 69.06
CA GLU A 2 -49.39 18.80 68.60
C GLU A 2 -48.53 17.98 67.62
N PHE A 3 -47.86 16.89 68.06
CA PHE A 3 -48.37 15.53 68.40
C PHE A 3 -49.03 14.85 67.17
N SER A 4 -48.94 13.57 66.82
CA SER A 4 -48.40 12.31 67.40
C SER A 4 -48.48 11.22 66.28
N ILE A 5 -47.95 9.99 66.28
CA ILE A 5 -47.16 9.13 67.21
C ILE A 5 -46.11 8.34 66.37
N ARG A 6 -45.17 7.63 67.01
CA ARG A 6 -44.37 6.50 66.44
C ARG A 6 -45.24 5.26 66.13
N THR A 7 -44.69 4.33 65.34
CA THR A 7 -44.64 2.90 65.74
C THR A 7 -43.40 2.19 65.17
N GLN A 8 -42.94 1.17 65.89
CA GLN A 8 -41.74 0.33 65.64
C GLN A 8 -42.01 -1.04 66.35
N PRO A 9 -41.11 -2.04 66.30
CA PRO A 9 -40.89 -3.04 65.24
C PRO A 9 -41.34 -4.47 65.64
N THR A 10 -41.14 -5.48 64.79
CA THR A 10 -41.14 -6.91 65.18
C THR A 10 -40.13 -7.75 64.38
N ALA A 11 -39.59 -8.77 65.05
CA ALA A 11 -38.65 -9.81 64.59
C ALA A 11 -38.74 -10.99 65.60
N PRO A 12 -38.07 -12.16 65.44
CA PRO A 12 -37.58 -12.89 64.25
C PRO A 12 -37.96 -14.42 64.29
N LEU A 13 -37.23 -15.27 63.52
CA LEU A 13 -37.02 -16.75 63.65
C LEU A 13 -38.10 -17.71 63.09
N PRO A 14 -37.76 -19.00 62.80
CA PRO A 14 -36.48 -19.63 62.38
C PRO A 14 -36.63 -20.51 61.08
N PRO A 15 -35.55 -21.15 60.55
CA PRO A 15 -35.62 -21.96 59.33
C PRO A 15 -35.93 -23.45 59.58
N ALA A 16 -36.34 -24.17 58.54
CA ALA A 16 -36.44 -25.63 58.53
C ALA A 16 -35.82 -26.22 57.24
N SER A 17 -34.79 -27.04 57.41
CA SER A 17 -34.18 -27.88 56.35
C SER A 17 -34.94 -29.20 56.22
N ILE A 18 -35.12 -29.70 54.99
CA ILE A 18 -35.37 -31.12 54.73
C ILE A 18 -34.47 -31.59 53.58
N GLU A 19 -33.86 -32.75 53.77
CA GLU A 19 -32.86 -33.39 52.91
C GLU A 19 -33.47 -34.41 51.92
N VAL A 20 -32.73 -34.69 50.82
CA VAL A 20 -32.41 -36.05 50.27
C VAL A 20 -33.60 -37.02 50.01
N THR A 21 -33.87 -37.58 48.80
CA THR A 21 -33.02 -38.32 47.84
C THR A 21 -33.78 -38.62 46.53
N GLY A 22 -33.10 -38.95 45.43
CA GLY A 22 -33.73 -39.60 44.25
C GLY A 22 -32.79 -39.75 43.02
N ASN A 23 -32.67 -40.94 42.42
CA ASN A 23 -31.62 -41.30 41.46
C ASN A 23 -32.05 -41.35 39.97
N VAL A 24 -31.26 -40.68 39.08
CA VAL A 24 -30.61 -41.17 37.82
C VAL A 24 -31.48 -41.85 36.70
N PRO A 25 -31.22 -41.65 35.37
CA PRO A 25 -30.94 -40.45 34.55
C PRO A 25 -31.89 -40.38 33.30
N PRO A 26 -31.58 -39.59 32.24
CA PRO A 26 -31.19 -40.27 30.99
C PRO A 26 -30.02 -39.59 30.24
N LYS A 27 -29.39 -40.35 29.33
CA LYS A 27 -28.40 -39.84 28.38
C LYS A 27 -29.06 -38.92 27.33
N THR A 28 -28.40 -37.81 27.03
CA THR A 28 -28.46 -37.17 25.72
C THR A 28 -27.04 -36.87 25.26
N ASP A 29 -26.68 -37.40 24.09
CA ASP A 29 -25.43 -37.02 23.43
C ASP A 29 -25.51 -35.54 23.04
N SER A 30 -24.45 -34.78 23.34
CA SER A 30 -24.26 -33.43 22.83
C SER A 30 -22.78 -33.23 22.57
N LEU A 31 -22.44 -33.31 21.28
CA LEU A 31 -21.12 -33.04 20.74
C LEU A 31 -20.64 -31.62 21.12
N PRO A 32 -19.32 -31.38 21.18
CA PRO A 32 -18.78 -30.17 21.77
C PRO A 32 -19.19 -28.91 21.00
N LEU A 33 -19.52 -27.85 21.75
CA LEU A 33 -19.76 -26.51 21.24
C LEU A 33 -18.44 -25.84 20.82
N ALA A 34 -17.77 -26.44 19.83
CA ALA A 34 -16.52 -25.98 19.23
C ALA A 34 -16.77 -25.52 17.79
N ALA A 35 -17.60 -24.49 17.62
CA ALA A 35 -17.84 -23.88 16.32
C ALA A 35 -18.07 -22.36 16.42
N ALA A 36 -17.31 -21.62 15.61
CA ALA A 36 -17.62 -20.27 15.14
C ALA A 36 -17.69 -19.11 16.16
N GLN A 37 -16.60 -18.87 16.91
CA GLN A 37 -16.11 -17.48 16.97
C GLN A 37 -15.41 -17.16 15.64
N LYS A 38 -16.22 -16.85 14.62
CA LYS A 38 -15.71 -16.30 13.36
C LYS A 38 -15.28 -14.86 13.63
N LYS A 39 -13.98 -14.60 13.57
CA LYS A 39 -13.36 -13.35 14.02
C LYS A 39 -13.79 -12.17 13.12
N SER A 40 -14.87 -11.48 13.50
CA SER A 40 -15.50 -10.40 12.72
C SER A 40 -14.70 -9.08 12.70
N SER A 41 -13.51 -9.03 13.31
CA SER A 41 -12.70 -7.82 13.45
C SER A 41 -11.84 -7.47 12.23
N ASP A 42 -11.61 -8.42 11.32
CA ASP A 42 -10.53 -8.26 10.33
C ASP A 42 -11.06 -7.71 8.99
N ILE A 43 -12.32 -7.98 8.64
CA ILE A 43 -13.00 -7.34 7.49
C ILE A 43 -13.14 -5.83 7.71
N THR A 44 -13.55 -5.42 8.92
CA THR A 44 -13.67 -3.99 9.30
C THR A 44 -12.33 -3.27 9.40
N PHE A 45 -11.20 -3.99 9.40
CA PHE A 45 -9.87 -3.39 9.39
C PHE A 45 -9.49 -2.89 7.99
N LEU A 46 -9.65 -3.73 6.96
CA LEU A 46 -9.28 -3.39 5.58
C LEU A 46 -10.24 -2.36 4.95
N GLU A 47 -11.52 -2.35 5.29
CA GLU A 47 -12.49 -1.35 4.82
C GLU A 47 -12.12 0.10 5.22
N ASN A 48 -11.31 0.25 6.29
CA ASN A 48 -10.79 1.53 6.77
C ASN A 48 -9.39 1.88 6.23
N HIS A 49 -8.77 1.00 5.45
CA HIS A 49 -7.48 1.29 4.81
C HIS A 49 -7.64 2.26 3.65
N SER A 50 -6.70 3.21 3.53
CA SER A 50 -6.58 4.05 2.35
C SER A 50 -6.02 3.26 1.16
N ASN A 51 -6.20 3.78 -0.07
CA ASN A 51 -5.64 3.16 -1.28
C ASN A 51 -4.12 2.87 -1.19
N PRO A 52 -3.27 3.78 -0.63
CA PRO A 52 -1.87 3.47 -0.37
C PRO A 52 -1.64 2.32 0.62
N MET A 53 -2.44 2.23 1.68
CA MET A 53 -2.35 1.12 2.64
C MET A 53 -2.72 -0.22 1.98
N LEU A 54 -3.83 -0.27 1.24
CA LEU A 54 -4.23 -1.45 0.47
C LEU A 54 -3.18 -1.85 -0.57
N ALA A 55 -2.59 -0.89 -1.29
CA ALA A 55 -1.50 -1.15 -2.23
C ALA A 55 -0.24 -1.66 -1.54
N LYS A 56 0.06 -1.21 -0.33
CA LYS A 56 1.20 -1.70 0.47
C LYS A 56 1.02 -3.15 0.90
N GLU A 57 -0.17 -3.52 1.39
CA GLU A 57 -0.50 -4.94 1.64
C GLU A 57 -0.43 -5.78 0.36
N LEU A 58 -0.82 -5.20 -0.78
CA LEU A 58 -0.73 -5.85 -2.08
C LEU A 58 0.73 -6.07 -2.55
N LEU A 59 1.68 -5.21 -2.17
CA LEU A 59 3.12 -5.45 -2.36
C LEU A 59 3.60 -6.65 -1.54
N HIS A 60 3.15 -6.78 -0.28
CA HIS A 60 3.51 -7.92 0.58
C HIS A 60 3.06 -9.26 -0.01
N HIS A 61 1.90 -9.30 -0.68
CA HIS A 61 1.38 -10.51 -1.35
C HIS A 61 1.67 -10.59 -2.86
N PHE A 62 2.45 -9.66 -3.44
CA PHE A 62 2.60 -9.53 -4.89
C PHE A 62 3.05 -10.85 -5.55
N ARG A 63 4.03 -11.55 -4.96
CA ARG A 63 4.58 -12.81 -5.49
C ARG A 63 3.54 -13.96 -5.60
N ASP A 64 2.48 -13.94 -4.80
CA ASP A 64 1.38 -14.91 -4.86
C ASP A 64 0.31 -14.55 -5.92
N LEU A 65 0.37 -13.34 -6.49
CA LEU A 65 -0.43 -12.90 -7.63
C LEU A 65 0.31 -13.07 -8.97
N GLU A 66 1.64 -13.20 -8.96
CA GLU A 66 2.47 -13.33 -10.17
C GLU A 66 2.25 -14.65 -10.90
N GLY A 67 1.28 -14.65 -11.82
CA GLY A 67 1.08 -15.74 -12.79
C GLY A 67 2.36 -16.09 -13.58
N PRO A 68 2.37 -17.22 -14.33
CA PRO A 68 3.56 -17.69 -15.03
C PRO A 68 4.23 -16.63 -15.93
N ASP A 69 3.44 -15.90 -16.71
CA ASP A 69 3.89 -14.74 -17.52
C ASP A 69 4.29 -13.54 -16.65
N GLY A 70 3.62 -13.38 -15.51
CA GLY A 70 3.71 -12.25 -14.60
C GLY A 70 5.07 -12.14 -13.91
N LYS A 71 5.70 -13.28 -13.55
CA LYS A 71 7.04 -13.31 -12.94
C LYS A 71 8.11 -12.69 -13.84
N ALA A 72 8.04 -12.91 -15.15
CA ALA A 72 8.96 -12.30 -16.11
C ALA A 72 8.69 -10.79 -16.30
N ARG A 73 7.42 -10.38 -16.19
CA ARG A 73 6.97 -8.99 -16.38
C ARG A 73 6.92 -8.16 -15.11
N ASN A 74 7.18 -8.77 -13.94
CA ASN A 74 6.94 -8.19 -12.62
C ASN A 74 5.49 -7.67 -12.47
N SER A 75 4.51 -8.46 -12.93
CA SER A 75 3.09 -8.08 -13.03
C SER A 75 2.12 -9.19 -12.60
N PHE A 76 0.86 -8.83 -12.35
CA PHE A 76 -0.27 -9.75 -12.24
C PHE A 76 -1.49 -9.22 -13.00
N ARG A 77 -2.43 -10.09 -13.38
CA ARG A 77 -3.66 -9.68 -14.08
C ARG A 77 -4.83 -9.53 -13.11
N LEU A 78 -5.85 -8.78 -13.55
CA LEU A 78 -7.14 -8.73 -12.84
C LEU A 78 -7.75 -10.13 -12.64
N THR A 79 -7.49 -11.08 -13.54
CA THR A 79 -7.92 -12.47 -13.39
C THR A 79 -7.28 -13.16 -12.18
N ASP A 80 -6.04 -12.83 -11.83
CA ASP A 80 -5.32 -13.45 -10.71
C ASP A 80 -5.79 -12.87 -9.39
N LEU A 81 -6.03 -11.56 -9.33
CA LEU A 81 -6.69 -10.90 -8.19
C LEU A 81 -8.11 -11.44 -7.96
N LYS A 82 -8.88 -11.66 -9.03
CA LYS A 82 -10.22 -12.28 -8.96
C LYS A 82 -10.19 -13.73 -8.49
N LYS A 83 -9.18 -14.54 -8.89
CA LYS A 83 -8.99 -15.89 -8.33
C LYS A 83 -8.69 -15.82 -6.83
N MET A 84 -7.80 -14.91 -6.41
CA MET A 84 -7.44 -14.73 -5.00
C MET A 84 -8.68 -14.36 -4.16
N ALA A 85 -9.50 -13.43 -4.63
CA ALA A 85 -10.78 -13.07 -4.01
C ALA A 85 -11.79 -14.24 -3.96
N ALA A 86 -11.66 -15.22 -4.86
CA ALA A 86 -12.45 -16.45 -4.89
C ALA A 86 -11.82 -17.63 -4.10
N GLY A 87 -10.69 -17.41 -3.42
CA GLY A 87 -10.02 -18.40 -2.57
C GLY A 87 -8.88 -19.19 -3.21
N LYS A 88 -8.43 -18.84 -4.42
CA LYS A 88 -7.39 -19.58 -5.15
C LYS A 88 -6.26 -18.69 -5.67
N LEU A 89 -5.02 -19.14 -5.56
CA LEU A 89 -3.87 -18.49 -6.19
C LEU A 89 -3.75 -18.88 -7.68
N HIS A 90 -2.87 -18.19 -8.41
CA HIS A 90 -2.70 -18.41 -9.85
C HIS A 90 -2.23 -19.84 -10.20
N ASP A 91 -1.60 -20.54 -9.26
CA ASP A 91 -1.05 -21.90 -9.37
C ASP A 91 -1.99 -23.00 -8.82
N GLY A 92 -3.19 -22.63 -8.37
CA GLY A 92 -4.20 -23.55 -7.84
C GLY A 92 -4.12 -23.83 -6.34
N ARG A 93 -3.09 -23.34 -5.64
CA ARG A 93 -3.06 -23.34 -4.16
C ARG A 93 -4.23 -22.55 -3.59
N ASP A 94 -4.64 -22.87 -2.36
CA ASP A 94 -5.62 -22.05 -1.64
C ASP A 94 -5.01 -20.71 -1.23
N ALA A 95 -5.77 -19.63 -1.42
CA ALA A 95 -5.43 -18.33 -0.88
C ALA A 95 -5.76 -18.29 0.62
N LYS A 96 -4.92 -17.63 1.41
CA LYS A 96 -5.20 -17.40 2.84
C LYS A 96 -6.37 -16.43 3.03
N GLN A 97 -7.01 -16.46 4.20
CA GLN A 97 -8.13 -15.55 4.51
C GLN A 97 -7.74 -14.06 4.35
N GLU A 98 -6.56 -13.66 4.84
CA GLU A 98 -5.99 -12.31 4.68
C GLU A 98 -5.89 -11.88 3.20
N GLN A 99 -5.49 -12.80 2.32
CA GLN A 99 -5.36 -12.58 0.88
C GLN A 99 -6.71 -12.48 0.19
N ILE A 100 -7.68 -13.31 0.60
CA ILE A 100 -9.06 -13.29 0.10
C ILE A 100 -9.74 -11.96 0.44
N GLU A 101 -9.58 -11.48 1.67
CA GLU A 101 -10.17 -10.23 2.16
C GLU A 101 -9.53 -9.02 1.47
N LEU A 102 -8.19 -8.97 1.41
CA LEU A 102 -7.46 -7.95 0.66
C LEU A 102 -7.87 -7.90 -0.81
N ALA A 103 -7.94 -9.04 -1.50
CA ALA A 103 -8.29 -9.08 -2.91
C ALA A 103 -9.74 -8.63 -3.18
N LYS A 104 -10.68 -8.99 -2.31
CA LYS A 104 -12.07 -8.49 -2.38
C LYS A 104 -12.13 -6.99 -2.18
N GLU A 105 -11.41 -6.49 -1.19
CA GLU A 105 -11.41 -5.07 -0.86
C GLU A 105 -10.72 -4.23 -1.94
N VAL A 106 -9.59 -4.67 -2.50
CA VAL A 106 -8.98 -3.99 -3.65
C VAL A 106 -9.94 -3.96 -4.85
N ILE A 107 -10.67 -5.06 -5.12
CA ILE A 107 -11.69 -5.10 -6.19
C ILE A 107 -12.90 -4.20 -5.89
N SER A 108 -13.20 -3.90 -4.62
CA SER A 108 -14.32 -3.05 -4.21
C SER A 108 -14.10 -1.56 -4.52
N ARG A 109 -12.84 -1.14 -4.75
CA ARG A 109 -12.41 0.26 -4.89
C ARG A 109 -12.14 0.65 -6.36
N PRO A 110 -13.06 1.34 -7.07
CA PRO A 110 -12.89 1.65 -8.50
C PRO A 110 -11.66 2.50 -8.82
N ASP A 111 -11.32 3.47 -7.97
CA ASP A 111 -10.19 4.38 -8.19
C ASP A 111 -8.84 3.66 -8.03
N LEU A 112 -8.75 2.78 -7.03
CA LEU A 112 -7.59 1.90 -6.82
C LEU A 112 -7.43 0.95 -8.01
N MET A 113 -8.52 0.33 -8.45
CA MET A 113 -8.53 -0.56 -9.61
C MET A 113 -8.09 0.13 -10.91
N THR A 114 -8.55 1.37 -11.13
CA THR A 114 -8.14 2.19 -12.28
C THR A 114 -6.66 2.55 -12.23
N SER A 115 -6.13 2.81 -11.03
CA SER A 115 -4.72 3.13 -10.80
C SER A 115 -3.80 1.90 -10.94
N LEU A 116 -4.27 0.73 -10.49
CA LEU A 116 -3.55 -0.55 -10.58
C LEU A 116 -3.46 -1.06 -12.01
N PHE A 117 -4.55 -0.98 -12.77
CA PHE A 117 -4.69 -1.51 -14.12
C PHE A 117 -4.93 -0.39 -15.16
N PRO A 118 -3.95 0.53 -15.36
CA PRO A 118 -4.15 1.68 -16.23
C PRO A 118 -4.38 1.27 -17.68
N GLN A 119 -5.42 1.81 -18.31
CA GLN A 119 -5.71 1.59 -19.74
C GLN A 119 -4.89 2.53 -20.63
N THR A 120 -3.57 2.39 -20.60
CA THR A 120 -2.64 3.19 -21.42
C THR A 120 -2.30 2.47 -22.72
N PRO A 121 -2.53 3.09 -23.90
CA PRO A 121 -2.11 2.50 -25.18
C PRO A 121 -0.62 2.19 -25.24
N GLY A 122 -0.28 0.97 -25.65
CA GLY A 122 1.11 0.50 -25.79
C GLY A 122 1.71 -0.14 -24.53
N VAL A 123 1.02 -0.11 -23.39
CA VAL A 123 1.36 -0.90 -22.19
C VAL A 123 0.60 -2.24 -22.26
N HIS A 124 1.07 -3.28 -21.55
CA HIS A 124 0.37 -4.56 -21.44
C HIS A 124 -1.02 -4.38 -20.80
N TYR A 125 -2.05 -4.22 -21.63
CA TYR A 125 -3.43 -3.99 -21.19
C TYR A 125 -3.89 -5.08 -20.20
N GLY A 126 -4.43 -4.65 -19.05
CA GLY A 126 -5.00 -5.56 -18.04
C GLY A 126 -4.01 -6.18 -17.05
N GLU A 127 -2.74 -5.74 -17.05
CA GLU A 127 -1.73 -6.11 -16.05
C GLU A 127 -1.40 -4.95 -15.10
N ALA A 128 -1.33 -5.24 -13.81
CA ALA A 128 -0.79 -4.35 -12.78
C ALA A 128 0.67 -4.73 -12.52
N THR A 129 1.60 -3.81 -12.80
CA THR A 129 3.03 -4.05 -12.53
C THR A 129 3.39 -3.70 -11.10
N TRP A 130 4.51 -4.24 -10.59
CA TRP A 130 5.08 -3.85 -9.30
C TRP A 130 5.25 -2.34 -9.19
N ASN A 131 5.67 -1.67 -10.27
CA ASN A 131 5.82 -0.22 -10.28
C ASN A 131 4.48 0.51 -10.13
N ASN A 132 3.36 -0.01 -10.67
CA ASN A 132 2.03 0.57 -10.44
C ASN A 132 1.65 0.48 -8.96
N VAL A 133 1.78 -0.71 -8.36
CA VAL A 133 1.43 -0.91 -6.94
C VAL A 133 2.32 -0.07 -6.04
N ALA A 134 3.64 -0.02 -6.30
CA ALA A 134 4.58 0.76 -5.51
C ALA A 134 4.40 2.28 -5.62
N ILE A 135 3.95 2.80 -6.78
CA ILE A 135 3.55 4.22 -6.89
C ILE A 135 2.34 4.51 -5.99
N ILE A 136 1.30 3.65 -6.02
CA ILE A 136 0.09 3.84 -5.22
C ILE A 136 0.39 3.69 -3.72
N ALA A 137 1.27 2.75 -3.35
CA ALA A 137 1.74 2.53 -1.99
C ALA A 137 2.73 3.58 -1.47
N GLU A 138 3.07 4.59 -2.29
CA GLU A 138 4.08 5.63 -2.01
C GLU A 138 5.48 5.05 -1.67
N ASP A 139 5.76 3.82 -2.15
CA ASP A 139 6.96 3.05 -1.86
C ASP A 139 8.06 3.30 -2.93
N PHE A 140 8.44 4.57 -3.08
CA PHE A 140 9.33 5.02 -4.15
C PHE A 140 10.69 4.29 -4.19
N LYS A 141 11.19 3.85 -3.03
CA LYS A 141 12.42 3.02 -2.91
C LYS A 141 12.36 1.71 -3.69
N SER A 142 11.18 1.12 -3.84
CA SER A 142 10.98 -0.17 -4.51
C SER A 142 10.77 -0.03 -6.02
N LEU A 143 10.69 1.20 -6.54
CA LEU A 143 10.54 1.46 -7.97
C LEU A 143 11.77 1.09 -8.78
N SER A 144 11.54 0.65 -10.01
CA SER A 144 12.56 0.64 -11.05
C SER A 144 13.07 2.05 -11.35
N ASP A 145 14.24 2.16 -11.96
CA ASP A 145 14.84 3.46 -12.28
C ASP A 145 14.00 4.24 -13.28
N GLY A 146 13.49 3.58 -14.33
CA GLY A 146 12.61 4.18 -15.33
C GLY A 146 11.27 4.66 -14.76
N SER A 147 10.78 4.03 -13.68
CA SER A 147 9.59 4.44 -12.94
C SER A 147 9.87 5.56 -11.95
N LEU A 148 10.99 5.52 -11.21
CA LEU A 148 11.40 6.61 -10.32
C LEU A 148 11.62 7.90 -11.12
N LEU A 149 12.37 7.84 -12.21
CA LEU A 149 12.53 8.98 -13.13
C LEU A 149 11.19 9.44 -13.73
N GLY A 150 10.20 8.53 -13.85
CA GLY A 150 8.82 8.88 -14.18
C GLY A 150 8.17 9.77 -13.11
N GLN A 151 8.38 9.46 -11.83
CA GLN A 151 7.92 10.28 -10.70
C GLN A 151 8.69 11.60 -10.58
N VAL A 152 10.00 11.61 -10.88
CA VAL A 152 10.80 12.84 -10.96
C VAL A 152 10.23 13.80 -12.00
N ARG A 153 9.71 13.27 -13.13
CA ARG A 153 9.01 14.08 -14.14
C ARG A 153 7.68 14.66 -13.62
N VAL A 154 6.94 13.92 -12.78
CA VAL A 154 5.68 14.39 -12.17
C VAL A 154 5.95 15.54 -11.21
N TYR A 155 6.93 15.37 -10.31
CA TYR A 155 7.26 16.36 -9.27
C TYR A 155 8.26 17.44 -9.71
N PHE A 156 8.68 17.46 -10.97
CA PHE A 156 9.67 18.42 -11.51
C PHE A 156 9.35 19.88 -11.16
N ARG A 157 8.07 20.27 -11.24
CA ARG A 157 7.62 21.64 -10.95
C ARG A 157 7.56 21.97 -9.45
N GLU A 158 7.51 20.98 -8.57
CA GLU A 158 7.70 21.20 -7.12
C GLU A 158 9.20 21.34 -6.79
N PHE A 159 10.09 20.73 -7.58
CA PHE A 159 11.54 20.83 -7.39
C PHE A 159 12.15 22.13 -7.95
N ALA A 160 11.66 22.66 -9.06
CA ALA A 160 12.12 23.94 -9.60
C ALA A 160 11.69 25.14 -8.72
N GLU A 161 12.60 26.07 -8.44
CA GLU A 161 12.34 27.28 -7.64
C GLU A 161 11.53 28.31 -8.45
N GLY A 162 11.93 28.58 -9.69
CA GLY A 162 11.17 29.44 -10.60
C GLY A 162 10.02 28.71 -11.27
N ALA A 163 8.84 29.32 -11.26
CA ALA A 163 7.61 28.77 -11.84
C ALA A 163 7.74 28.33 -13.32
N ASN A 164 8.64 28.97 -14.07
CA ASN A 164 8.90 28.71 -15.49
C ASN A 164 10.25 28.03 -15.76
N ASP A 165 11.02 27.63 -14.74
CA ASP A 165 12.39 27.18 -14.94
C ASP A 165 12.44 25.88 -15.76
N GLU A 166 13.36 25.82 -16.71
CA GLU A 166 13.53 24.65 -17.58
C GLU A 166 14.37 23.54 -16.92
N TYR A 167 15.01 23.85 -15.79
CA TYR A 167 15.99 23.02 -15.09
C TYR A 167 15.68 22.93 -13.60
N VAL A 168 16.10 21.83 -12.99
CA VAL A 168 16.22 21.64 -11.54
C VAL A 168 17.69 21.37 -11.26
N ASN A 169 18.28 22.07 -10.29
CA ASN A 169 19.63 21.86 -9.82
C ASN A 169 19.70 20.92 -8.59
N PHE A 170 20.87 20.34 -8.32
CA PHE A 170 21.00 19.36 -7.24
C PHE A 170 20.85 19.95 -5.83
N ASN A 171 20.98 21.27 -5.64
CA ASN A 171 20.66 21.89 -4.34
C ASN A 171 19.15 22.03 -4.16
N GLU A 172 18.39 22.44 -5.19
CA GLU A 172 16.92 22.41 -5.16
C GLU A 172 16.37 20.99 -4.88
N LEU A 173 17.02 19.97 -5.45
CA LEU A 173 16.68 18.58 -5.15
C LEU A 173 16.99 18.19 -3.69
N ARG A 174 18.08 18.69 -3.11
CA ARG A 174 18.42 18.52 -1.68
C ARG A 174 17.49 19.30 -0.76
N GLU A 175 17.00 20.46 -1.18
CA GLU A 175 15.93 21.20 -0.48
C GLU A 175 14.64 20.39 -0.45
N ALA A 176 14.21 19.88 -1.61
CA ALA A 176 13.03 19.02 -1.71
C ALA A 176 13.17 17.75 -0.86
N ALA A 177 14.36 17.14 -0.84
CA ALA A 177 14.68 16.00 0.02
C ALA A 177 14.81 16.36 1.51
N ARG A 178 14.83 17.65 1.88
CA ARG A 178 15.08 18.16 3.24
C ARG A 178 16.45 17.79 3.80
N GLU A 179 17.45 17.61 2.92
CA GLU A 179 18.87 17.46 3.30
C GLU A 179 19.51 18.81 3.63
N ILE A 180 19.03 19.89 3.01
CA ILE A 180 19.42 21.26 3.33
C ILE A 180 18.18 22.12 3.66
N ARG A 181 18.40 23.25 4.33
CA ARG A 181 17.33 24.16 4.75
C ARG A 181 16.75 24.92 3.57
N SER A 182 15.44 24.88 3.41
CA SER A 182 14.67 25.71 2.47
C SER A 182 13.54 26.44 3.19
N THR A 183 13.02 27.50 2.57
CA THR A 183 11.75 28.15 2.93
C THR A 183 10.57 27.69 2.05
N ARG A 184 10.83 26.78 1.10
CA ARG A 184 9.83 26.23 0.18
C ARG A 184 9.11 25.03 0.80
N ASP A 185 7.81 24.95 0.55
CA ASP A 185 7.00 23.78 0.88
C ASP A 185 6.98 22.79 -0.29
N PHE A 186 7.26 21.53 0.02
CA PHE A 186 7.23 20.41 -0.91
C PHE A 186 6.21 19.38 -0.43
N SER A 187 5.46 18.77 -1.34
CA SER A 187 4.56 17.67 -0.98
C SER A 187 5.33 16.48 -0.38
N TYR A 188 4.61 15.63 0.36
CA TYR A 188 5.18 14.41 0.95
C TYR A 188 5.81 13.51 -0.13
N ASN A 189 5.13 13.33 -1.26
CA ASN A 189 5.61 12.50 -2.36
C ASN A 189 6.75 13.15 -3.15
N ALA A 190 6.74 14.47 -3.37
CA ALA A 190 7.91 15.17 -3.91
C ALA A 190 9.13 14.98 -2.99
N THR A 191 8.96 15.16 -1.68
CA THR A 191 10.02 14.93 -0.68
C THR A 191 10.58 13.50 -0.75
N ALA A 192 9.70 12.49 -0.86
CA ALA A 192 10.09 11.08 -0.92
C ALA A 192 10.80 10.71 -2.23
N VAL A 193 10.32 11.22 -3.37
CA VAL A 193 10.93 11.02 -4.70
C VAL A 193 12.31 11.70 -4.78
N ALA A 194 12.46 12.91 -4.21
CA ALA A 194 13.74 13.61 -4.17
C ALA A 194 14.79 12.83 -3.37
N LYS A 195 14.43 12.37 -2.16
CA LYS A 195 15.29 11.50 -1.33
C LYS A 195 15.73 10.25 -2.07
N GLU A 196 14.80 9.56 -2.72
CA GLU A 196 15.13 8.31 -3.42
C GLU A 196 15.97 8.54 -4.68
N LEU A 197 15.81 9.68 -5.37
CA LEU A 197 16.69 10.04 -6.47
C LEU A 197 18.12 10.33 -5.97
N LEU A 198 18.29 11.04 -4.84
CA LEU A 198 19.60 11.29 -4.22
C LEU A 198 20.28 9.99 -3.74
N ASN A 199 19.49 9.02 -3.24
CA ASN A 199 19.97 7.67 -2.92
C ASN A 199 20.42 6.84 -4.14
N ARG A 200 20.18 7.32 -5.38
CA ARG A 200 20.62 6.68 -6.63
C ARG A 200 21.57 7.59 -7.41
N PRO A 201 22.79 7.84 -6.91
CA PRO A 201 23.71 8.84 -7.50
C PRO A 201 24.18 8.54 -8.93
N TYR A 202 23.95 7.33 -9.46
CA TYR A 202 24.17 7.06 -10.89
C TYR A 202 23.05 7.59 -11.78
N LEU A 203 21.82 7.73 -11.28
CA LEU A 203 20.73 8.40 -12.00
C LEU A 203 20.95 9.90 -12.05
N LEU A 204 21.49 10.51 -10.98
CA LEU A 204 21.94 11.90 -11.01
C LEU A 204 22.95 12.13 -12.14
N ARG A 205 23.98 11.28 -12.27
CA ARG A 205 24.96 11.35 -13.38
C ARG A 205 24.36 11.12 -14.77
N GLN A 206 23.24 10.39 -14.88
CA GLN A 206 22.51 10.23 -16.15
C GLN A 206 21.62 11.44 -16.46
N LEU A 207 21.10 12.11 -15.43
CA LEU A 207 20.31 13.33 -15.54
C LEU A 207 21.18 14.56 -15.86
N ASP A 208 22.41 14.60 -15.36
CA ASP A 208 23.39 15.68 -15.54
C ASP A 208 24.05 15.72 -16.95
N ILE A 209 23.66 14.79 -17.84
CA ILE A 209 24.20 14.69 -19.20
C ILE A 209 23.06 14.60 -20.19
N ILE A 210 23.05 15.49 -21.20
CA ILE A 210 22.22 15.31 -22.40
C ILE A 210 23.00 14.42 -23.38
N PRO A 211 22.49 13.24 -23.77
CA PRO A 211 23.02 12.51 -24.91
C PRO A 211 22.62 13.29 -26.17
N GLY A 212 23.50 14.17 -26.63
CA GLY A 212 23.22 15.05 -27.76
C GLY A 212 22.84 14.27 -29.01
N ALA A 213 21.63 14.52 -29.52
CA ALA A 213 21.35 14.29 -30.92
C ALA A 213 22.33 15.17 -31.72
N PHE A 214 23.32 14.53 -32.35
CA PHE A 214 24.46 15.14 -33.05
C PHE A 214 25.53 15.81 -32.15
N LEU A 215 26.47 14.96 -31.71
CA LEU A 215 27.90 15.25 -31.49
C LEU A 215 28.37 16.06 -30.28
N HIS A 216 27.50 16.60 -29.42
CA HIS A 216 27.95 17.28 -28.18
C HIS A 216 27.33 16.66 -26.92
N THR A 217 28.14 15.96 -26.12
CA THR A 217 27.81 15.70 -24.72
C THR A 217 27.92 17.01 -23.96
N THR A 218 26.84 17.47 -23.33
CA THR A 218 26.92 18.59 -22.39
C THR A 218 27.88 18.22 -21.26
N LYS A 219 28.67 19.19 -20.80
CA LYS A 219 29.43 18.99 -19.56
C LYS A 219 28.44 18.85 -18.39
N PRO A 220 28.71 17.95 -17.43
CA PRO A 220 28.11 17.98 -16.10
C PRO A 220 28.03 19.41 -15.55
N ASP A 221 26.85 19.84 -15.10
CA ASP A 221 26.61 21.16 -14.52
C ASP A 221 25.72 21.14 -13.27
N ASP A 222 25.49 19.95 -12.69
CA ASP A 222 24.66 19.66 -11.51
C ASP A 222 23.18 20.03 -11.70
N ARG A 223 22.67 19.96 -12.95
CA ARG A 223 21.27 20.30 -13.30
C ARG A 223 20.63 19.32 -14.28
N PHE A 224 19.30 19.28 -14.31
CA PHE A 224 18.54 18.46 -15.25
C PHE A 224 17.22 19.10 -15.67
N SER A 225 16.84 18.91 -16.93
CA SER A 225 15.54 19.32 -17.50
C SER A 225 14.59 18.13 -17.69
N LEU A 226 13.35 18.41 -18.11
CA LEU A 226 12.39 17.40 -18.58
C LEU A 226 12.94 16.57 -19.76
N SER A 227 13.84 17.13 -20.58
CA SER A 227 14.51 16.42 -21.66
C SER A 227 15.53 15.43 -21.12
N ASN A 228 16.36 15.83 -20.15
CA ASN A 228 17.31 14.93 -19.47
C ASN A 228 16.58 13.73 -18.86
N ILE A 229 15.46 13.97 -18.15
CA ILE A 229 14.63 12.89 -17.58
C ILE A 229 14.10 11.96 -18.68
N THR A 230 13.67 12.52 -19.81
CA THR A 230 13.14 11.72 -20.92
C THR A 230 14.22 10.83 -21.53
N TYR A 231 15.44 11.34 -21.77
CA TYR A 231 16.56 10.54 -22.25
C TYR A 231 17.03 9.50 -21.23
N ALA A 232 17.19 9.86 -19.96
CA ALA A 232 17.57 8.93 -18.90
C ALA A 232 16.56 7.77 -18.80
N ARG A 233 15.26 8.04 -18.94
CA ARG A 233 14.20 7.00 -18.96
C ARG A 233 14.25 6.06 -20.15
N MET A 234 14.89 6.42 -21.26
CA MET A 234 15.08 5.52 -22.41
C MET A 234 16.22 4.52 -22.17
N ALA A 235 17.22 4.89 -21.35
CA ALA A 235 18.35 4.04 -20.99
C ALA A 235 18.19 3.33 -19.63
N ALA A 236 17.19 3.71 -18.83
CA ALA A 236 16.97 3.20 -17.48
C ALA A 236 16.45 1.76 -17.45
N SER A 237 16.80 1.03 -16.38
CA SER A 237 16.19 -0.26 -16.08
C SER A 237 14.73 -0.08 -15.62
N TYR A 238 13.85 -0.93 -16.14
CA TYR A 238 12.44 -1.05 -15.70
C TYR A 238 12.22 -2.23 -14.75
N SER A 239 13.27 -2.99 -14.42
CA SER A 239 13.22 -4.00 -13.36
C SER A 239 13.04 -3.32 -11.99
N PRO A 240 12.03 -3.69 -11.19
CA PRO A 240 11.78 -3.08 -9.89
C PRO A 240 12.83 -3.46 -8.84
N ARG A 241 13.07 -2.55 -7.89
CA ARG A 241 13.95 -2.79 -6.74
C ARG A 241 13.21 -3.51 -5.62
N ARG A 242 12.86 -4.77 -5.87
CA ARG A 242 12.15 -5.61 -4.89
C ARG A 242 13.01 -5.86 -3.65
N PRO A 243 12.42 -5.84 -2.44
CA PRO A 243 13.00 -6.53 -1.29
C PRO A 243 13.26 -8.00 -1.62
N ALA A 244 14.33 -8.56 -1.05
CA ALA A 244 14.72 -9.97 -1.22
C ALA A 244 13.65 -10.93 -0.67
#